data_AF-A0A118DNL0-F1
#
_entry.id   AF-A0A118DNL0-F1
#
_cell.length_a   1.000
_cell.length_b   1.000
_cell.length_c   1.000
_cell.angle_alpha   90.00
_cell.angle_beta   90.00
_cell.angle_gamma   90.00
#
_symmetry.space_group_name_H-M   'P 1'
#
loop_
_entity.id
_entity.type
_entity.pdbx_description
1 polymer ?
#
loop_
_entity_poly.entity_id
_entity_poly.type
_entity_poly.pdbx_seq_one_letter_code
_entity_poly.pdbx_strand_id
1 'polypeptide(L)'
;MNRVRNSGITHPAPFFSESESLERKAKIDRYLDKKMEEWRQSIPYASHMKDKNINMNYYRRTLIEHVWRIRLSRASQAKAIYKIAQISPAAAQDYAHYQADEMLHDKLYIRDCEAAGVSIEEILNTEPYLSTKLFEGFFYYTLEHEHPMAPVVSNYLVEYTQAKLQPDIVKNLKSTLGHDLIKGQEAHLVVDTRDDHSLEMWKILNQLILSEEDYEAVFKYIDDVQEILAMFFREIYEDTVLAPQKSAA
;
A
#
# COMPACT_ATOMS: atom_id res chain seq x y z
N MET A 1 -35.27 -22.78 -8.01
CA MET A 1 -33.83 -22.43 -7.88
C MET A 1 -33.72 -21.26 -6.91
N ASN A 2 -32.79 -21.31 -5.94
CA ASN A 2 -32.55 -20.18 -5.04
C ASN A 2 -32.01 -18.97 -5.84
N ARG A 3 -32.56 -17.78 -5.61
CA ARG A 3 -32.17 -16.51 -6.27
C ARG A 3 -31.04 -15.79 -5.55
N VAL A 4 -30.82 -16.11 -4.27
CA VAL A 4 -29.71 -15.56 -3.48
C VAL A 4 -28.44 -16.28 -3.89
N ARG A 5 -27.46 -15.51 -4.34
CA ARG A 5 -26.11 -15.95 -4.72
C ARG A 5 -25.11 -15.01 -4.07
N ASN A 6 -23.85 -15.44 -3.97
CA ASN A 6 -22.73 -14.61 -3.49
C ASN A 6 -22.99 -14.04 -2.09
N SER A 7 -23.53 -14.87 -1.19
CA SER A 7 -23.93 -14.46 0.15
C SER A 7 -22.96 -14.90 1.25
N GLY A 8 -21.79 -15.45 0.89
CA GLY A 8 -20.81 -15.94 1.87
C GLY A 8 -21.38 -16.98 2.83
N ILE A 9 -22.39 -17.75 2.41
CA ILE A 9 -23.05 -18.74 3.30
C ILE A 9 -22.09 -19.88 3.68
N THR A 10 -21.04 -20.07 2.89
CA THR A 10 -19.96 -21.01 3.14
C THR A 10 -18.89 -20.34 3.99
N HIS A 11 -18.36 -21.09 4.97
CA HIS A 11 -17.20 -20.69 5.78
C HIS A 11 -16.02 -21.58 5.38
N PRO A 12 -15.37 -21.32 4.23
CA PRO A 12 -14.26 -22.16 3.77
C PRO A 12 -13.10 -22.08 4.77
N ALA A 13 -12.42 -23.20 4.96
CA ALA A 13 -11.16 -23.22 5.68
C ALA A 13 -10.02 -22.81 4.72
N PRO A 14 -8.95 -22.17 5.23
CA PRO A 14 -7.72 -21.96 4.46
C PRO A 14 -7.20 -23.28 3.86
N PHE A 15 -6.61 -23.20 2.67
CA PHE A 15 -6.09 -24.38 1.97
C PHE A 15 -4.92 -25.04 2.70
N PHE A 16 -4.04 -24.24 3.31
CA PHE A 16 -2.87 -24.71 4.04
C PHE A 16 -3.18 -24.92 5.52
N SER A 17 -2.59 -25.97 6.11
CA SER A 17 -2.52 -26.10 7.58
C SER A 17 -1.72 -24.94 8.20
N GLU A 18 -1.82 -24.77 9.52
CA GLU A 18 -1.10 -23.70 10.22
C GLU A 18 0.42 -23.75 10.00
N SER A 19 1.03 -24.94 10.08
CA SER A 19 2.46 -25.12 9.84
C SER A 19 2.85 -24.83 8.38
N GLU A 20 2.06 -25.33 7.42
CA GLU A 20 2.31 -25.05 5.99
C GLU A 20 2.13 -23.57 5.68
N SER A 21 1.13 -22.91 6.28
CA SER A 21 0.88 -21.49 6.12
C SER A 21 2.12 -20.66 6.49
N LEU A 22 2.81 -20.98 7.59
CA LEU A 22 4.03 -20.28 7.97
C LEU A 22 5.18 -20.50 6.96
N GLU A 23 5.31 -21.70 6.41
CA GLU A 23 6.31 -21.99 5.38
C GLU A 23 6.02 -21.22 4.07
N ARG A 24 4.74 -21.15 3.69
CA ARG A 24 4.25 -20.40 2.52
C ARG A 24 4.45 -18.89 2.70
N LYS A 25 4.13 -18.34 3.87
CA LYS A 25 4.45 -16.96 4.24
C LYS A 25 5.94 -16.68 4.04
N ALA A 26 6.80 -17.53 4.59
CA ALA A 26 8.24 -17.35 4.49
C ALA A 26 8.76 -17.39 3.04
N LYS A 27 8.11 -18.15 2.14
CA LYS A 27 8.43 -18.15 0.70
C LYS A 27 8.04 -16.82 0.04
N ILE A 28 6.87 -16.27 0.35
CA ILE A 28 6.45 -14.95 -0.14
C ILE A 28 7.36 -13.84 0.44
N ASP A 29 7.71 -13.90 1.71
CA ASP A 29 8.61 -12.94 2.36
C ASP A 29 9.97 -12.88 1.66
N ARG A 30 10.57 -14.04 1.37
CA ARG A 30 11.83 -14.10 0.60
C ARG A 30 11.68 -13.54 -0.82
N TYR A 31 10.51 -13.68 -1.42
CA TYR A 31 10.22 -13.10 -2.73
C TYR A 31 10.15 -11.58 -2.65
N LEU A 32 9.44 -11.03 -1.65
CA LEU A 32 9.38 -9.60 -1.39
C LEU A 32 10.77 -9.01 -1.11
N ASP A 33 11.60 -9.70 -0.33
CA ASP A 33 13.00 -9.28 -0.07
C ASP A 33 13.82 -9.14 -1.36
N LYS A 34 13.71 -10.13 -2.25
CA LYS A 34 14.37 -10.09 -3.56
C LYS A 34 13.88 -8.88 -4.36
N LYS A 35 12.56 -8.66 -4.41
CA LYS A 35 11.96 -7.54 -5.15
C LYS A 35 12.38 -6.17 -4.60
N MET A 36 12.42 -6.02 -3.28
CA MET A 36 12.89 -4.78 -2.64
C MET A 36 14.32 -4.43 -3.06
N GLU A 37 15.20 -5.44 -3.16
CA GLU A 37 16.58 -5.23 -3.60
C GLU A 37 16.66 -4.87 -5.10
N GLU A 38 15.90 -5.55 -5.96
CA GLU A 38 15.81 -5.22 -7.39
C GLU A 38 15.31 -3.79 -7.60
N TRP A 39 14.31 -3.38 -6.83
CA TRP A 39 13.74 -2.03 -6.85
C TRP A 39 14.72 -0.95 -6.46
N ARG A 40 15.46 -1.19 -5.37
CA ARG A 40 16.48 -0.27 -4.87
C ARG A 40 17.53 0.05 -5.94
N GLN A 41 17.80 -0.90 -6.84
CA GLN A 41 18.79 -0.76 -7.91
C GLN A 41 18.23 -0.14 -9.20
N SER A 42 16.93 -0.28 -9.47
CA SER A 42 16.34 -0.01 -10.78
C SER A 42 15.37 1.18 -10.83
N ILE A 43 14.74 1.54 -9.72
CA ILE A 43 13.72 2.59 -9.69
C ILE A 43 14.34 3.92 -9.23
N PRO A 44 14.33 4.97 -10.07
CA PRO A 44 14.93 6.25 -9.72
C PRO A 44 14.23 6.85 -8.51
N TYR A 45 15.01 7.38 -7.56
CA TYR A 45 14.52 8.09 -6.38
C TYR A 45 13.59 7.30 -5.45
N ALA A 46 13.39 5.98 -5.66
CA ALA A 46 12.60 5.15 -4.75
C ALA A 46 13.15 5.11 -3.32
N SER A 47 14.47 5.26 -3.15
CA SER A 47 15.13 5.36 -1.85
C SER A 47 15.39 6.81 -1.39
N HIS A 48 14.90 7.82 -2.10
CA HIS A 48 15.30 9.22 -1.91
C HIS A 48 15.03 9.75 -0.51
N MET A 49 13.99 9.27 0.17
CA MET A 49 13.69 9.69 1.56
C MET A 49 14.76 9.25 2.58
N LYS A 50 15.75 8.44 2.17
CA LYS A 50 16.93 8.07 2.97
C LYS A 50 18.17 8.90 2.62
N ASP A 51 18.09 9.78 1.63
CA ASP A 51 19.22 10.61 1.22
C ASP A 51 19.45 11.76 2.21
N LYS A 52 20.69 12.26 2.25
CA LYS A 52 21.06 13.41 3.10
C LYS A 52 20.41 14.71 2.63
N ASN A 53 20.23 14.85 1.32
CA ASN A 53 19.67 16.04 0.68
C ASN A 53 18.31 15.68 0.10
N ILE A 54 17.26 15.99 0.84
CA ILE A 54 15.88 15.73 0.41
C ILE A 54 15.44 16.82 -0.57
N ASN A 55 14.95 16.40 -1.74
CA ASN A 55 14.26 17.27 -2.68
C ASN A 55 12.87 17.60 -2.14
N MET A 56 12.65 18.87 -1.80
CA MET A 56 11.39 19.30 -1.18
C MET A 56 10.18 19.24 -2.12
N ASN A 57 10.37 19.39 -3.44
CA ASN A 57 9.26 19.24 -4.39
C ASN A 57 8.82 17.78 -4.46
N TYR A 58 9.78 16.86 -4.52
CA TYR A 58 9.53 15.43 -4.45
C TYR A 58 8.83 15.04 -3.15
N TYR A 59 9.31 15.55 -2.02
CA TYR A 59 8.72 15.29 -0.70
C TYR A 59 7.26 15.77 -0.60
N ARG A 60 7.00 17.04 -0.93
CA ARG A 60 5.65 17.62 -0.92
C ARG A 60 4.69 16.86 -1.82
N ARG A 61 5.12 16.55 -3.04
CA ARG A 61 4.27 15.80 -3.99
C ARG A 61 4.02 14.37 -3.51
N THR A 62 5.01 13.74 -2.86
CA THR A 62 4.82 12.42 -2.23
C THR A 62 3.72 12.48 -1.17
N LEU A 63 3.71 13.50 -0.31
CA LEU A 63 2.68 13.67 0.71
C LEU A 63 1.28 13.85 0.09
N ILE A 64 1.15 14.71 -0.92
CA ILE A 64 -0.12 14.92 -1.65
C ILE A 64 -0.64 13.60 -2.22
N GLU A 65 0.23 12.80 -2.84
CA GLU A 65 -0.14 11.51 -3.43
C GLU A 65 -0.52 10.46 -2.38
N HIS A 66 0.12 10.47 -1.20
CA HIS A 66 -0.32 9.61 -0.08
C HIS A 66 -1.72 9.97 0.39
N VAL A 67 -2.03 11.27 0.51
CA VAL A 67 -3.38 11.74 0.86
C VAL A 67 -4.40 11.23 -0.17
N TRP A 68 -4.11 11.36 -1.46
CA TRP A 68 -5.02 10.88 -2.51
C TRP A 68 -5.17 9.37 -2.53
N ARG A 69 -4.08 8.61 -2.41
CA ARG A 69 -4.11 7.15 -2.37
C ARG A 69 -4.99 6.66 -1.23
N ILE A 70 -4.79 7.17 -0.01
CA ILE A 70 -5.62 6.77 1.15
C ILE A 70 -7.10 7.10 0.89
N ARG A 71 -7.39 8.29 0.36
CA ARG A 71 -8.77 8.73 0.08
C ARG A 71 -9.47 7.88 -0.98
N LEU A 72 -8.78 7.51 -2.05
CA LEU A 72 -9.32 6.65 -3.10
C LEU A 72 -9.43 5.20 -2.64
N SER A 73 -8.43 4.72 -1.89
CA SER A 73 -8.40 3.40 -1.27
C SER A 73 -9.64 3.15 -0.38
N ARG A 74 -10.18 4.16 0.32
CA ARG A 74 -11.45 4.01 1.09
C ARG A 74 -12.56 3.34 0.29
N ALA A 75 -12.70 3.71 -0.97
CA ALA A 75 -13.77 3.20 -1.84
C ALA A 75 -13.42 1.82 -2.42
N SER A 76 -12.18 1.64 -2.91
CA SER A 76 -11.74 0.36 -3.46
C SER A 76 -11.67 -0.73 -2.39
N GLN A 77 -11.22 -0.41 -1.18
CA GLN A 77 -11.13 -1.32 -0.06
C GLN A 77 -12.50 -1.66 0.56
N ALA A 78 -13.42 -0.70 0.64
CA ALA A 78 -14.81 -1.02 1.00
C ALA A 78 -15.45 -2.01 0.01
N LYS A 79 -15.15 -1.86 -1.29
CA LYS A 79 -15.57 -2.82 -2.31
C LYS A 79 -14.89 -4.17 -2.16
N ALA A 80 -13.61 -4.20 -1.78
CA ALA A 80 -12.89 -5.43 -1.47
C ALA A 80 -13.55 -6.19 -0.33
N ILE A 81 -13.86 -5.52 0.78
CA ILE A 81 -14.61 -6.11 1.91
C ILE A 81 -15.94 -6.70 1.42
N TYR A 82 -16.70 -5.96 0.61
CA TYR A 82 -17.96 -6.47 0.03
C TYR A 82 -17.75 -7.75 -0.77
N LYS A 83 -16.76 -7.79 -1.66
CA LYS A 83 -16.47 -8.97 -2.51
C LYS A 83 -15.94 -10.14 -1.70
N ILE A 84 -15.05 -9.89 -0.74
CA ILE A 84 -14.51 -10.91 0.17
C ILE A 84 -15.63 -11.52 1.00
N ALA A 85 -16.58 -10.72 1.51
CA ALA A 85 -17.71 -11.22 2.29
C ALA A 85 -18.60 -12.22 1.53
N GLN A 86 -18.54 -12.23 0.19
CA GLN A 86 -19.26 -13.19 -0.63
C GLN A 86 -18.60 -14.58 -0.68
N ILE A 87 -17.31 -14.66 -0.29
CA ILE A 87 -16.45 -15.86 -0.38
C ILE A 87 -16.06 -16.34 1.02
N SER A 88 -15.49 -15.44 1.84
CA SER A 88 -15.00 -15.70 3.19
C SER A 88 -15.45 -14.58 4.14
N PRO A 89 -16.57 -14.75 4.86
CA PRO A 89 -17.05 -13.76 5.82
C PRO A 89 -16.06 -13.48 6.96
N ALA A 90 -15.28 -14.48 7.37
CA ALA A 90 -14.25 -14.33 8.39
C ALA A 90 -13.12 -13.40 7.91
N ALA A 91 -12.60 -13.64 6.70
CA ALA A 91 -11.60 -12.76 6.12
C ALA A 91 -12.13 -11.34 5.90
N ALA A 92 -13.40 -11.19 5.52
CA ALA A 92 -14.03 -9.88 5.36
C ALA A 92 -14.13 -9.12 6.69
N GLN A 93 -14.43 -9.81 7.79
CA GLN A 93 -14.47 -9.22 9.12
C GLN A 93 -13.09 -8.73 9.56
N ASP A 94 -12.08 -9.59 9.46
CA ASP A 94 -10.71 -9.25 9.84
C ASP A 94 -10.18 -8.09 8.98
N TYR A 95 -10.42 -8.14 7.67
CA TYR A 95 -10.01 -7.06 6.76
C TYR A 95 -10.76 -5.75 7.01
N ALA A 96 -12.04 -5.81 7.40
CA ALA A 96 -12.79 -4.62 7.78
C ALA A 96 -12.25 -3.97 9.07
N HIS A 97 -11.75 -4.75 10.02
CA HIS A 97 -11.10 -4.20 11.22
C HIS A 97 -9.79 -3.49 10.86
N TYR A 98 -8.91 -4.13 10.09
CA TYR A 98 -7.68 -3.50 9.60
C TYR A 98 -7.99 -2.19 8.83
N GLN A 99 -8.96 -2.21 7.91
CA GLN A 99 -9.33 -1.03 7.13
C GLN A 99 -9.99 0.08 7.96
N ALA A 100 -10.56 -0.24 9.14
CA ALA A 100 -11.14 0.76 10.03
C ALA A 100 -10.08 1.74 10.57
N ASP A 101 -8.86 1.25 10.79
CA ASP A 101 -7.74 2.07 11.23
C ASP A 101 -7.15 2.84 10.03
N GLU A 102 -6.85 2.15 8.93
CA GLU A 102 -6.22 2.74 7.74
C GLU A 102 -7.04 3.85 7.08
N MET A 103 -8.37 3.73 7.09
CA MET A 103 -9.22 4.64 6.33
C MET A 103 -9.11 6.10 6.78
N LEU A 104 -8.58 6.42 7.96
CA LEU A 104 -8.43 7.80 8.46
C LEU A 104 -6.99 8.32 8.48
N HIS A 105 -6.04 7.54 7.96
CA HIS A 105 -4.61 7.91 7.95
C HIS A 105 -4.30 9.12 7.06
N ASP A 106 -5.20 9.54 6.16
CA ASP A 106 -5.02 10.76 5.36
C ASP A 106 -4.79 12.01 6.23
N LYS A 107 -5.39 12.08 7.42
CA LYS A 107 -5.21 13.18 8.37
C LYS A 107 -3.76 13.33 8.85
N LEU A 108 -3.01 12.23 8.93
CA LEU A 108 -1.60 12.25 9.33
C LEU A 108 -0.77 12.94 8.24
N TYR A 109 -0.98 12.55 6.99
CA TYR A 109 -0.27 13.13 5.84
C TYR A 109 -0.71 14.56 5.51
N ILE A 110 -1.97 14.93 5.75
CA ILE A 110 -2.43 16.33 5.62
C ILE A 110 -1.67 17.25 6.58
N ARG A 111 -1.40 16.82 7.82
CA ARG A 111 -0.61 17.62 8.78
C ARG A 111 0.82 17.83 8.31
N ASP A 112 1.44 16.79 7.74
CA ASP A 112 2.79 16.91 7.19
C ASP A 112 2.81 17.77 5.91
N CYS A 113 1.76 17.72 5.08
CA CYS A 113 1.56 18.66 3.98
C CYS A 113 1.54 20.11 4.47
N GLU A 114 0.71 20.42 5.47
CA GLU A 114 0.59 21.77 6.03
C GLU A 114 1.93 22.26 6.60
N ALA A 115 2.64 21.39 7.34
CA ALA A 115 3.96 21.70 7.86
C ALA A 115 4.97 21.96 6.73
N ALA A 116 4.89 21.22 5.63
CA ALA A 116 5.70 21.40 4.44
C ALA A 116 5.29 22.62 3.58
N GLY A 117 4.24 23.36 3.97
CA GLY A 117 3.74 24.54 3.26
C GLY A 117 2.76 24.24 2.12
N VAL A 118 2.18 23.04 2.08
CA VAL A 118 1.14 22.64 1.14
C VAL A 118 -0.22 22.77 1.84
N SER A 119 -1.08 23.65 1.32
CA SER A 119 -2.41 23.85 1.90
C SER A 119 -3.40 22.76 1.51
N ILE A 120 -4.49 22.61 2.28
CA ILE A 120 -5.59 21.70 1.90
C ILE A 120 -6.22 22.08 0.54
N GLU A 121 -6.29 23.38 0.24
CA GLU A 121 -6.79 23.86 -1.06
C GLU A 121 -5.87 23.43 -2.20
N GLU A 122 -4.56 23.50 -2.00
CA GLU A 122 -3.57 23.01 -2.97
C GLU A 122 -3.69 21.50 -3.17
N ILE A 123 -3.84 20.71 -2.10
CA ILE A 123 -4.10 19.26 -2.21
C ILE A 123 -5.33 19.02 -3.08
N LEU A 124 -6.46 19.67 -2.78
CA LEU A 124 -7.74 19.47 -3.48
C LEU A 124 -7.70 19.90 -4.95
N ASN A 125 -6.84 20.88 -5.30
CA ASN A 125 -6.64 21.33 -6.67
C ASN A 125 -5.52 20.58 -7.39
N THR A 126 -4.79 19.69 -6.72
CA THR A 126 -3.76 18.85 -7.33
C THR A 126 -4.37 17.53 -7.76
N GLU A 127 -4.47 17.30 -9.06
CA GLU A 127 -4.96 16.02 -9.58
C GLU A 127 -3.95 14.90 -9.26
N PRO A 128 -4.40 13.72 -8.78
CA PRO A 128 -3.52 12.59 -8.57
C PRO A 128 -2.88 12.13 -9.89
N TYR A 129 -1.67 11.59 -9.77
CA TYR A 129 -0.94 11.03 -10.90
C TYR A 129 -1.69 9.92 -11.62
N LEU A 130 -1.30 9.64 -12.87
CA LEU A 130 -1.88 8.53 -13.62
C LEU A 130 -1.59 7.20 -12.93
N SER A 131 -0.36 7.01 -12.45
CA SER A 131 0.03 5.84 -11.64
C SER A 131 -0.86 5.63 -10.41
N THR A 132 -1.19 6.70 -9.66
CA THR A 132 -2.11 6.64 -8.52
C THR A 132 -3.53 6.23 -8.94
N LYS A 133 -4.03 6.76 -10.06
CA LYS A 133 -5.34 6.36 -10.62
C LYS A 133 -5.34 4.90 -11.08
N LEU A 134 -4.25 4.45 -11.70
CA LEU A 134 -4.08 3.06 -12.16
C LEU A 134 -4.01 2.09 -11.00
N PHE A 135 -3.36 2.45 -9.89
CA PHE A 135 -3.28 1.64 -8.69
C PHE A 135 -4.67 1.29 -8.15
N GLU A 136 -5.53 2.30 -8.03
CA GLU A 136 -6.91 2.09 -7.57
C GLU A 136 -7.76 1.41 -8.65
N GLY A 137 -7.59 1.81 -9.91
CA GLY A 137 -8.26 1.19 -11.06
C GLY A 137 -7.98 -0.30 -11.19
N PHE A 138 -6.76 -0.73 -10.87
CA PHE A 138 -6.36 -2.14 -10.83
C PHE A 138 -7.15 -2.93 -9.78
N PHE A 139 -7.38 -2.37 -8.59
CA PHE A 139 -8.26 -2.99 -7.59
C PHE A 139 -9.70 -3.08 -8.09
N TYR A 140 -10.23 -2.03 -8.71
CA TYR A 140 -11.58 -2.10 -9.28
C TYR A 140 -11.71 -3.18 -10.35
N TYR A 141 -10.71 -3.34 -11.21
CA TYR A 141 -10.66 -4.36 -12.25
C TYR A 141 -10.63 -5.78 -11.65
N THR A 142 -9.67 -6.06 -10.76
CA THR A 142 -9.52 -7.37 -10.13
C THR A 142 -10.76 -7.75 -9.32
N LEU A 143 -11.37 -6.82 -8.60
CA LEU A 143 -12.60 -7.06 -7.83
C LEU A 143 -13.85 -7.37 -8.70
N GLU A 144 -13.84 -7.03 -9.98
CA GLU A 144 -14.95 -7.36 -10.89
C GLU A 144 -14.69 -8.59 -11.76
N HIS A 145 -13.43 -8.88 -12.07
CA HIS A 145 -13.07 -9.84 -13.10
C HIS A 145 -12.20 -10.99 -12.61
N GLU A 146 -11.66 -10.90 -11.40
CA GLU A 146 -10.70 -11.85 -10.85
C GLU A 146 -11.01 -12.19 -9.38
N HIS A 147 -10.07 -12.87 -8.72
CA HIS A 147 -10.18 -13.17 -7.30
C HIS A 147 -9.99 -11.88 -6.47
N PRO A 148 -10.78 -11.62 -5.41
CA PRO A 148 -10.72 -10.38 -4.65
C PRO A 148 -9.50 -10.23 -3.72
N MET A 149 -8.45 -11.04 -3.93
CA MET A 149 -7.25 -11.01 -3.08
C MET A 149 -6.28 -9.89 -3.44
N ALA A 150 -6.35 -9.30 -4.65
CA ALA A 150 -5.37 -8.31 -5.09
C ALA A 150 -5.20 -7.11 -4.13
N PRO A 151 -6.27 -6.50 -3.57
CA PRO A 151 -6.11 -5.43 -2.59
C PRO A 151 -5.46 -5.90 -1.28
N VAL A 152 -5.79 -7.11 -0.83
CA VAL A 152 -5.19 -7.74 0.36
C VAL A 152 -3.71 -8.03 0.16
N VAL A 153 -3.34 -8.56 -1.02
CA VAL A 153 -1.94 -8.77 -1.41
C VAL A 153 -1.18 -7.44 -1.45
N SER A 154 -1.81 -6.38 -1.97
CA SER A 154 -1.20 -5.05 -1.97
C SER A 154 -0.96 -4.52 -0.56
N ASN A 155 -1.93 -4.65 0.36
CA ASN A 155 -1.74 -4.25 1.75
C ASN A 155 -0.64 -5.09 2.41
N TYR A 156 -0.63 -6.41 2.21
CA TYR A 156 0.44 -7.28 2.73
C TYR A 156 1.83 -6.81 2.27
N LEU A 157 1.98 -6.49 0.98
CA LEU A 157 3.22 -5.96 0.41
C LEU A 157 3.60 -4.61 1.04
N VAL A 158 2.66 -3.69 1.20
CA VAL A 158 2.91 -2.37 1.81
C VAL A 158 3.34 -2.51 3.26
N GLU A 159 2.61 -3.28 4.08
CA GLU A 159 2.96 -3.51 5.49
C GLU A 159 4.32 -4.17 5.65
N TYR A 160 4.59 -5.21 4.86
CA TYR A 160 5.86 -5.92 4.89
C TYR A 160 7.05 -5.00 4.56
N THR A 161 6.89 -4.16 3.53
CA THR A 161 7.95 -3.25 3.10
C THR A 161 8.12 -2.07 4.05
N GLN A 162 7.02 -1.51 4.58
CA GLN A 162 7.05 -0.41 5.54
C GLN A 162 7.72 -0.83 6.85
N ALA A 163 7.40 -2.00 7.40
CA ALA A 163 8.03 -2.51 8.62
C ALA A 163 9.57 -2.54 8.52
N LYS A 164 10.12 -2.75 7.33
CA LYS A 164 11.58 -2.81 7.08
C LYS A 164 12.20 -1.46 6.72
N LEU A 165 11.48 -0.60 6.02
CA LEU A 165 12.04 0.64 5.44
C LEU A 165 11.69 1.88 6.27
N GLN A 166 10.49 1.95 6.83
CA GLN A 166 9.94 3.14 7.48
C GLN A 166 10.77 3.60 8.69
N PRO A 167 11.33 2.73 9.56
CA PRO A 167 12.14 3.18 10.69
C PRO A 167 13.36 4.02 10.27
N ASP A 168 14.09 3.56 9.25
CA ASP A 168 15.27 4.27 8.74
C ASP A 168 14.88 5.54 7.96
N ILE A 169 13.77 5.49 7.20
CA ILE A 169 13.24 6.67 6.50
C ILE A 169 12.86 7.76 7.50
N VAL A 170 12.05 7.45 8.50
CA VAL A 170 11.58 8.42 9.51
C VAL A 170 12.77 8.99 10.28
N LYS A 171 13.73 8.13 10.68
CA LYS A 171 14.97 8.59 11.33
C LYS A 171 15.75 9.56 10.45
N ASN A 172 15.90 9.27 9.16
CA ASN A 172 16.61 10.14 8.23
C ASN A 172 15.87 11.47 8.02
N LEU A 173 14.57 11.43 7.74
CA LEU A 173 13.75 12.63 7.54
C LEU A 173 13.76 13.51 8.80
N LYS A 174 13.73 12.91 10.00
CA LYS A 174 13.83 13.67 11.26
C LYS A 174 15.13 14.45 11.35
N SER A 175 16.24 13.83 10.94
CA SER A 175 17.57 14.45 10.98
C SER A 175 17.80 15.50 9.89
N THR A 176 17.10 15.39 8.75
CA THR A 176 17.32 16.23 7.57
C THR A 176 16.30 17.37 7.46
N LEU A 177 15.02 17.09 7.70
CA LEU A 177 13.91 18.04 7.61
C LEU A 177 13.53 18.61 8.98
N GLY A 178 13.80 17.88 10.06
CA GLY A 178 13.39 18.25 11.41
C GLY A 178 12.03 17.67 11.79
N HIS A 179 11.77 17.63 13.10
CA HIS A 179 10.60 16.96 13.69
C HIS A 179 9.27 17.53 13.19
N ASP A 180 9.15 18.85 13.05
CA ASP A 180 7.86 19.48 12.74
C ASP A 180 7.32 19.11 11.36
N LEU A 181 8.18 18.75 10.41
CA LEU A 181 7.80 18.39 9.05
C LEU A 181 7.30 16.95 8.88
N ILE A 182 7.44 16.08 9.89
CA ILE A 182 7.20 14.63 9.74
C ILE A 182 6.36 14.02 10.87
N LYS A 183 5.64 14.84 11.64
CA LYS A 183 4.88 14.37 12.82
C LYS A 183 3.84 13.32 12.46
N GLY A 184 3.19 13.46 11.30
CA GLY A 184 2.24 12.50 10.77
C GLY A 184 2.88 11.16 10.45
N GLN A 185 3.99 11.17 9.71
CA GLN A 185 4.77 9.98 9.38
C GLN A 185 5.34 9.28 10.63
N GLU A 186 5.80 10.04 11.63
CA GLU A 186 6.22 9.48 12.93
C GLU A 186 5.06 8.82 13.67
N ALA A 187 3.89 9.48 13.70
CA ALA A 187 2.70 8.92 14.34
C ALA A 187 2.22 7.65 13.63
N HIS A 188 2.26 7.62 12.30
CA HIS A 188 1.95 6.43 11.50
C HIS A 188 2.87 5.26 11.89
N LEU A 189 4.19 5.48 11.92
CA LEU A 189 5.14 4.45 12.33
C LEU A 189 4.87 3.92 13.75
N VAL A 190 4.45 4.77 14.69
CA VAL A 190 4.11 4.32 16.05
C VAL A 190 2.86 3.43 16.07
N VAL A 191 1.87 3.71 15.23
CA VAL A 191 0.69 2.85 15.06
C VAL A 191 1.11 1.49 14.49
N ASP A 192 1.84 1.48 13.36
CA ASP A 192 2.25 0.25 12.67
C ASP A 192 3.25 -0.59 13.47
N THR A 193 4.05 0.00 14.36
CA THR A 193 5.01 -0.76 15.17
C THR A 193 4.38 -1.41 16.40
N ARG A 194 3.23 -0.92 16.84
CA ARG A 194 2.48 -1.53 17.95
C ARG A 194 1.74 -2.78 17.48
N ASP A 195 1.24 -2.74 16.25
CA ASP A 195 0.35 -3.74 15.70
C ASP A 195 1.14 -4.51 14.60
N ASP A 196 1.33 -5.83 14.72
CA ASP A 196 2.07 -6.61 13.70
C ASP A 196 1.21 -6.78 12.43
N HIS A 197 1.01 -5.66 11.71
CA HIS A 197 0.15 -5.55 10.54
C HIS A 197 0.61 -6.48 9.43
N SER A 198 1.91 -6.77 9.32
CA SER A 198 2.40 -7.77 8.37
C SER A 198 1.85 -9.16 8.68
N LEU A 199 1.90 -9.60 9.94
CA LEU A 199 1.33 -10.89 10.34
C LEU A 199 -0.20 -10.91 10.26
N GLU A 200 -0.85 -9.80 10.61
CA GLU A 200 -2.31 -9.64 10.47
C GLU A 200 -2.74 -9.78 9.00
N MET A 201 -2.09 -9.06 8.09
CA MET A 201 -2.37 -9.12 6.66
C MET A 201 -2.08 -10.51 6.08
N TRP A 202 -1.06 -11.22 6.57
CA TRP A 202 -0.85 -12.63 6.18
C TRP A 202 -2.02 -13.50 6.60
N LYS A 203 -2.52 -13.37 7.84
CA LYS A 203 -3.66 -14.16 8.32
C LYS A 203 -4.91 -13.92 7.48
N ILE A 204 -5.16 -12.68 7.09
CA ILE A 204 -6.28 -12.32 6.20
C ILE A 204 -6.07 -12.95 4.81
N LEU A 205 -4.87 -12.78 4.22
CA LEU A 205 -4.55 -13.34 2.91
C LEU A 205 -4.66 -14.87 2.89
N ASN A 206 -4.18 -15.55 3.93
CA ASN A 206 -4.24 -17.01 4.03
C ASN A 206 -5.69 -17.54 4.06
N GLN A 207 -6.64 -16.77 4.62
CA GLN A 207 -8.07 -17.12 4.57
C GLN A 207 -8.69 -16.99 3.16
N LEU A 208 -7.99 -16.35 2.22
CA LEU A 208 -8.42 -16.18 0.83
C LEU A 208 -7.70 -17.14 -0.12
N ILE A 209 -6.72 -17.91 0.36
CA ILE A 209 -6.02 -18.91 -0.42
C ILE A 209 -6.73 -20.24 -0.23
N LEU A 210 -7.54 -20.63 -1.22
CA LEU A 210 -8.38 -21.82 -1.19
C LEU A 210 -7.87 -22.94 -2.11
N SER A 211 -6.82 -22.67 -2.89
CA SER A 211 -6.10 -23.66 -3.70
C SER A 211 -4.62 -23.30 -3.91
N GLU A 212 -3.84 -24.18 -4.57
CA GLU A 212 -2.47 -23.84 -5.00
C GLU A 212 -2.48 -22.77 -6.10
N GLU A 213 -3.49 -22.72 -6.98
CA GLU A 213 -3.61 -21.67 -7.99
C GLU A 213 -3.79 -20.29 -7.35
N ASP A 214 -4.59 -20.20 -6.28
CA ASP A 214 -4.73 -18.97 -5.49
C ASP A 214 -3.38 -18.55 -4.89
N TYR A 215 -2.62 -19.51 -4.36
CA TYR A 215 -1.30 -19.26 -3.79
C TYR A 215 -0.31 -18.73 -4.83
N GLU A 216 -0.27 -19.33 -6.03
CA GLU A 216 0.60 -18.87 -7.11
C GLU A 216 0.13 -17.51 -7.67
N ALA A 217 -1.17 -17.23 -7.66
CA ALA A 217 -1.71 -15.91 -8.05
C ALA A 217 -1.22 -14.77 -7.13
N VAL A 218 -0.91 -15.04 -5.86
CA VAL A 218 -0.32 -14.04 -4.95
C VAL A 218 0.97 -13.44 -5.52
N PHE A 219 1.86 -14.26 -6.09
CA PHE A 219 3.11 -13.77 -6.67
C PHE A 219 2.87 -12.87 -7.88
N LYS A 220 1.87 -13.22 -8.70
CA LYS A 220 1.45 -12.40 -9.84
C LYS A 220 0.88 -11.06 -9.37
N TYR A 221 0.02 -11.05 -8.36
CA TYR A 221 -0.50 -9.80 -7.80
C TYR A 221 0.60 -8.94 -7.18
N ILE A 222 1.59 -9.54 -6.52
CA ILE A 222 2.78 -8.81 -6.03
C ILE A 222 3.50 -8.12 -7.20
N ASP A 223 3.74 -8.83 -8.30
CA ASP A 223 4.42 -8.29 -9.47
C ASP A 223 3.64 -7.14 -10.13
N ASP A 224 2.33 -7.33 -10.32
CA ASP A 224 1.45 -6.33 -10.93
C ASP A 224 1.36 -5.06 -10.05
N VAL A 225 1.17 -5.22 -8.74
CA VAL A 225 1.14 -4.12 -7.76
C VAL A 225 2.47 -3.37 -7.73
N GLN A 226 3.58 -4.10 -7.75
CA GLN A 226 4.90 -3.49 -7.83
C GLN A 226 5.04 -2.67 -9.10
N GLU A 227 4.79 -3.22 -10.28
CA GLU A 227 4.99 -2.44 -11.52
C GLU A 227 4.21 -1.12 -11.49
N ILE A 228 2.98 -1.12 -10.99
CA ILE A 228 2.18 0.11 -10.84
C ILE A 228 2.82 1.08 -9.83
N LEU A 229 3.29 0.60 -8.68
CA LEU A 229 4.02 1.42 -7.71
C LEU A 229 5.34 1.96 -8.31
N ALA A 230 6.00 1.22 -9.20
CA ALA A 230 7.22 1.68 -9.87
C ALA A 230 6.91 2.81 -10.84
N MET A 231 5.77 2.75 -11.54
CA MET A 231 5.27 3.87 -12.36
C MET A 231 5.11 5.13 -11.52
N PHE A 232 4.57 5.02 -10.30
CA PHE A 232 4.46 6.16 -9.39
C PHE A 232 5.81 6.81 -9.11
N PHE A 233 6.81 6.02 -8.69
CA PHE A 233 8.15 6.54 -8.40
C PHE A 233 8.83 7.21 -9.62
N ARG A 234 8.62 6.65 -10.82
CA ARG A 234 9.13 7.24 -12.07
C ARG A 234 8.42 8.57 -12.38
N GLU A 235 7.09 8.60 -12.29
CA GLU A 235 6.26 9.78 -12.59
C GLU A 235 6.59 10.95 -11.65
N ILE A 236 6.69 10.69 -10.34
CA ILE A 236 7.05 11.74 -9.38
C ILE A 236 8.50 12.23 -9.58
N TYR A 237 9.42 11.35 -9.95
CA TYR A 237 10.81 11.73 -10.23
C TYR A 237 10.89 12.63 -11.48
N GLU A 238 10.17 12.27 -12.54
CA GLU A 238 10.10 13.05 -13.77
C GLU A 238 9.53 14.44 -13.52
N ASP A 239 8.42 14.53 -12.79
CA ASP A 239 7.72 15.79 -12.51
C ASP A 239 8.50 16.72 -11.56
N THR A 240 9.11 16.17 -10.50
CA THR A 240 9.66 17.00 -9.41
C THR A 240 11.19 17.17 -9.45
N VAL A 241 11.89 16.36 -10.25
CA VAL A 241 13.35 16.39 -10.35
C VAL A 241 13.81 16.69 -11.77
N LEU A 242 13.38 15.92 -12.77
CA LEU A 242 13.87 16.08 -14.14
C LEU A 242 13.30 17.31 -14.85
N ALA A 243 11.97 17.52 -14.81
CA ALA A 243 11.34 18.63 -15.50
C ALA A 243 11.83 20.01 -14.99
N PRO A 244 11.95 20.25 -13.67
CA PRO A 244 12.50 21.51 -13.15
C PRO A 244 13.95 21.75 -13.60
N GLN A 245 14.80 20.71 -13.63
CA GLN A 245 16.18 20.81 -14.11
C GLN A 245 16.26 21.22 -15.58
N LYS A 246 15.38 20.68 -16.44
CA LYS A 246 15.31 21.07 -17.86
C LYS A 246 14.84 22.51 -18.06
N SER A 247 13.99 23.03 -17.18
CA SER A 247 13.50 24.41 -17.26
C SER A 247 14.52 25.46 -16.80
N ALA A 248 15.54 25.04 -16.04
CA ALA A 248 16.58 25.90 -15.48
C ALA A 248 17.89 25.91 -16.30
N ALA A 249 17.98 25.09 -17.35
CA ALA A 249 19.14 24.97 -18.25
C ALA A 249 18.88 25.69 -19.57
#